data_AF-A0A7K2FFE9-F1
#
_entry.id   AF-A0A7K2FFE9-F1
#
_cell.length_a   1.000
_cell.length_b   1.000
_cell.length_c   1.000
_cell.angle_alpha   90.00
_cell.angle_beta   90.00
_cell.angle_gamma   90.00
#
_symmetry.space_group_name_H-M   'P 1'
#
loop_
_entity.id
_entity.type
_entity.pdbx_description
1 polymer ?
#
loop_
_entity_poly.entity_id
_entity_poly.type
_entity_poly.pdbx_seq_one_letter_code
_entity_poly.pdbx_strand_id
1 'polypeptide(L)' 'MPSTDRPRRILEQALVLAGAVFAGIYAPGDDPATLRLVESAGLPRALYGLRDGCPATARSPVAEAHRTGRPVWSGPGEPP' A
#
# COMPACT_ATOMS: atom_id res chain seq x y z
N MET A 1 14.84 -16.55 7.00
CA MET A 1 14.03 -15.35 6.67
C MET A 1 12.91 -15.77 5.75
N PRO A 2 11.64 -15.34 5.96
CA PRO A 2 10.61 -15.56 4.94
C PRO A 2 11.07 -14.85 3.65
N SER A 3 10.96 -15.52 2.52
CA SER A 3 11.43 -15.02 1.23
C SER A 3 10.64 -13.78 0.80
N THR A 4 11.28 -12.61 0.84
CA THR A 4 10.73 -11.34 0.34
C THR A 4 10.33 -11.41 -1.14
N ASP A 5 10.80 -12.43 -1.86
CA ASP A 5 10.43 -12.69 -3.25
C ASP A 5 8.94 -12.93 -3.47
N ARG A 6 8.23 -13.54 -2.50
CA ARG A 6 6.80 -13.83 -2.69
C ARG A 6 5.95 -12.57 -2.78
N PRO A 7 5.98 -11.64 -1.81
CA PRO A 7 5.21 -10.40 -1.92
C PRO A 7 5.63 -9.58 -3.14
N ARG A 8 6.92 -9.57 -3.49
CA ARG A 8 7.39 -8.89 -4.70
C ARG A 8 6.79 -9.44 -5.99
N ARG A 9 6.79 -10.77 -6.18
CA ARG A 9 6.17 -11.41 -7.36
C ARG A 9 4.67 -11.13 -7.46
N ILE A 10 3.96 -11.11 -6.33
CA ILE A 10 2.54 -10.77 -6.29
C ILE A 10 2.31 -9.33 -6.75
N LEU A 11 3.14 -8.39 -6.30
CA LEU A 11 3.03 -7.00 -6.74
C LEU A 11 3.35 -6.84 -8.23
N GLU A 12 4.34 -7.56 -8.75
CA GLU A 12 4.65 -7.56 -10.19
C GLU A 12 3.46 -8.05 -11.03
N GLN A 13 2.75 -9.09 -10.57
CA GLN A 13 1.52 -9.53 -11.22
C GLN A 13 0.40 -8.49 -11.10
N ALA A 14 0.25 -7.84 -9.94
CA ALA A 14 -0.75 -6.81 -9.73
C ALA A 14 -0.55 -5.60 -10.65
N LEU A 15 0.70 -5.18 -10.87
CA LEU A 15 1.03 -4.11 -11.82
C LEU A 15 0.53 -4.43 -13.22
N VAL A 16 0.81 -5.64 -13.72
CA VAL A 16 0.41 -6.07 -15.06
C VAL A 16 -1.11 -6.18 -15.17
N LEU A 17 -1.75 -6.82 -14.21
CA LEU A 17 -3.20 -7.09 -14.26
C LEU A 17 -4.04 -5.83 -14.08
N ALA A 18 -3.61 -4.90 -13.22
CA ALA A 18 -4.32 -3.65 -12.98
C ALA A 18 -3.95 -2.55 -13.99
N GLY A 19 -2.94 -2.77 -14.84
CA GLY A 19 -2.37 -1.71 -15.68
C GLY A 19 -1.78 -0.56 -14.85
N ALA A 20 -1.27 -0.86 -13.65
CA ALA A 20 -0.75 0.14 -12.73
C ALA A 20 0.74 0.36 -12.93
N VAL A 21 1.19 1.59 -12.65
CA VAL A 21 2.61 1.98 -12.70
C VAL A 21 3.33 1.80 -11.35
N PHE A 22 2.56 1.60 -10.28
CA PHE A 22 3.03 1.41 -8.93
C PHE A 22 2.06 0.52 -8.14
N ALA A 23 2.59 -0.33 -7.27
CA ALA A 23 1.81 -1.11 -6.30
C ALA A 23 2.58 -1.26 -4.98
N GLY A 24 1.87 -1.29 -3.85
CA GLY A 24 2.46 -1.44 -2.52
C GLY A 24 1.55 -2.17 -1.55
N ILE A 25 2.15 -2.88 -0.58
CA ILE A 25 1.46 -3.64 0.45
C ILE A 25 1.70 -2.98 1.80
N TYR A 26 0.62 -2.54 2.44
CA TYR A 26 0.65 -2.17 3.85
C TYR A 26 0.11 -3.32 4.70
N ALA A 27 0.77 -3.60 5.82
CA ALA A 27 0.30 -4.55 6.82
C ALA A 27 0.37 -3.91 8.22
N PRO A 28 -0.46 -4.35 9.19
CA PRO A 28 -0.30 -3.96 10.58
C PRO A 28 1.13 -4.23 11.08
N GLY A 29 1.73 -3.24 11.74
CA GLY A 29 3.02 -3.41 12.41
C GLY A 29 2.86 -4.05 13.80
N ASP A 30 3.92 -3.99 14.61
CA ASP A 30 3.89 -4.44 16.01
C ASP A 30 2.86 -3.64 16.84
N ASP A 31 2.70 -2.36 16.50
CA ASP A 31 1.58 -1.54 16.95
C ASP A 31 0.41 -1.69 15.96
N PRO A 32 -0.72 -2.30 16.35
CA PRO A 32 -1.88 -2.47 15.48
C PRO A 32 -2.55 -1.13 15.11
N ALA A 33 -2.23 -0.04 15.80
CA ALA A 33 -2.68 1.30 15.42
C ALA A 33 -1.92 1.87 14.22
N THR A 34 -0.86 1.20 13.75
CA THR A 34 -0.01 1.67 12.65
C THR A 34 0.13 0.61 11.55
N LEU A 35 -0.20 1.00 10.32
CA LEU A 35 0.08 0.22 9.12
C LEU A 35 1.46 0.57 8.59
N ARG A 36 2.26 -0.44 8.22
CA ARG A 36 3.61 -0.26 7.67
C ARG A 36 3.70 -0.79 6.25
N LEU A 37 4.41 -0.06 5.40
CA LEU A 37 4.71 -0.51 4.05
C LEU A 37 5.70 -1.68 4.13
N VAL A 38 5.25 -2.87 3.73
CA VAL A 38 6.04 -4.10 3.76
C VAL A 38 6.81 -4.31 2.47
N GLU A 39 6.21 -3.97 1.33
CA GLU A 39 6.81 -4.14 0.01
C GLU A 39 6.19 -3.17 -1.00
N SER A 40 6.96 -2.81 -2.05
CA SER A 40 6.51 -2.00 -3.17
C SER A 40 7.17 -2.41 -4.49
N ALA A 41 6.44 -2.27 -5.60
CA ALA A 41 6.96 -2.53 -6.94
C ALA A 41 6.49 -1.48 -7.95
N GLY A 42 7.22 -1.40 -9.06
CA GLY A 42 7.00 -0.40 -10.12
C GLY A 42 7.91 0.80 -9.94
N LEU A 43 7.36 2.00 -10.11
CA LEU A 43 8.10 3.24 -9.99
C LEU A 43 8.57 3.53 -8.54
N PRO A 44 9.57 4.39 -8.34
CA PRO A 44 10.06 4.72 -7.00
C PRO A 44 8.97 5.30 -6.09
N ARG A 45 8.80 4.73 -4.89
CA ARG A 45 7.80 5.17 -3.88
C ARG A 45 7.87 6.66 -3.53
N ALA A 46 9.07 7.26 -3.61
CA ALA A 46 9.29 8.68 -3.34
C ALA A 46 8.52 9.59 -4.31
N LEU A 47 8.26 9.12 -5.54
CA LEU A 47 7.47 9.86 -6.54
C LEU A 47 5.97 9.88 -6.20
N TYR A 48 5.50 8.95 -5.35
CA TYR A 48 4.10 8.81 -4.96
C TYR A 48 3.82 9.26 -3.52
N GLY A 49 4.81 9.84 -2.85
CA GLY A 49 4.66 10.34 -1.47
C GLY A 49 4.28 9.27 -0.43
N LEU A 50 4.53 8.00 -0.73
CA LEU A 50 4.13 6.91 0.16
C LEU A 50 5.01 6.89 1.41
N ARG A 51 4.34 6.85 2.55
CA ARG A 51 4.97 6.84 3.86
C ARG A 51 5.27 5.41 4.27
N ASP A 52 6.40 5.18 4.93
CA ASP A 52 6.72 3.86 5.49
C ASP A 52 5.72 3.43 6.59
N GLY A 53 4.97 4.39 7.14
CA GLY A 53 3.93 4.16 8.13
C GLY A 53 2.71 5.07 7.93
N CYS A 54 1.53 4.51 8.19
CA CYS A 54 0.24 5.21 8.15
C CYS A 54 -0.56 4.82 9.40
N PRO A 55 -1.02 5.78 10.22
CA PRO A 55 -1.94 5.48 11.31
C PRO A 55 -3.20 4.80 10.76
N ALA A 56 -3.64 3.70 11.38
CA ALA A 56 -4.83 2.96 10.97
C ALA A 56 -6.12 3.81 11.06
N THR A 57 -6.09 4.92 11.78
CA THR A 57 -7.18 5.90 11.92
C THR A 57 -7.05 7.12 11.00
N ALA A 58 -5.97 7.23 10.20
CA ALA A 58 -5.78 8.34 9.29
C ALA A 58 -6.89 8.41 8.24
N ARG A 59 -7.12 9.63 7.71
CA ARG A 59 -7.95 9.87 6.52
C ARG A 59 -7.13 9.61 5.24
N SER A 60 -6.53 8.43 5.17
CA SER A 60 -5.78 7.97 4.01
C SER A 60 -6.50 6.77 3.40
N PRO A 61 -6.51 6.60 2.06
CA PRO A 61 -7.18 5.49 1.39
C PRO A 61 -6.76 4.11 1.92
N VAL A 62 -5.48 3.98 2.29
CA VAL A 62 -4.93 2.75 2.88
C VAL A 62 -5.57 2.44 4.23
N ALA A 63 -5.66 3.45 5.09
CA ALA A 63 -6.25 3.30 6.42
C ALA A 63 -7.76 3.04 6.34
N GLU A 64 -8.45 3.66 5.39
CA GLU A 64 -9.88 3.41 5.15
C GLU A 64 -10.15 1.99 4.62
N ALA A 65 -9.40 1.54 3.62
CA ALA A 65 -9.52 0.19 3.09
C ALA A 65 -9.25 -0.86 4.18
N HIS A 66 -8.23 -0.64 5.03
CA HIS A 66 -7.94 -1.50 6.17
C HIS A 66 -9.10 -1.55 7.18
N ARG A 67 -9.64 -0.38 7.60
CA ARG A 67 -10.73 -0.33 8.59
C ARG A 67 -12.04 -0.94 8.08
N THR A 68 -12.36 -0.72 6.80
CA THR A 68 -13.65 -1.09 6.23
C THR A 68 -13.64 -2.49 5.61
N GLY A 69 -12.46 -3.04 5.32
CA GLY A 69 -12.30 -4.28 4.56
C GLY A 69 -12.80 -4.18 3.13
N ARG A 70 -12.95 -2.96 2.58
CA ARG A 70 -13.50 -2.70 1.26
C ARG A 70 -12.47 -2.00 0.35
N PRO A 71 -12.52 -2.23 -0.97
CA PRO A 71 -11.70 -1.48 -1.91
C PRO A 71 -12.13 -0.01 -1.91
N VAL A 72 -11.14 0.89 -1.90
CA VAL A 72 -11.32 2.35 -1.97
C VAL A 72 -10.62 2.87 -3.22
N TRP A 73 -11.25 3.81 -3.91
CA TRP A 73 -10.71 4.45 -5.11
C TRP A 73 -10.51 5.93 -4.83
N SER A 74 -9.27 6.40 -4.89
CA SER A 74 -8.98 7.82 -4.78
C SER A 74 -9.18 8.49 -6.13
N GLY A 75 -10.07 9.49 -6.17
CA GLY A 75 -10.18 10.38 -7.33
C GLY A 75 -8.94 11.26 -7.46
N PRO A 76 -8.68 11.85 -8.64
CA PRO A 76 -7.49 12.67 -8.93
C PRO A 76 -7.33 13.95 -8.09
N GLY A 77 -8.21 14.22 -7.12
CA GLY A 77 -8.19 15.42 -6.28
C GLY A 77 -8.23 15.18 -4.77
N GLU A 78 -8.16 13.93 -4.30
CA GLU A 78 -8.12 13.66 -2.86
C GLU A 78 -6.65 13.60 -2.39
N PRO A 79 -6.23 14.46 -1.44
CA PRO A 79 -4.85 14.45 -0.97
C PRO A 79 -4.56 13.18 -0.15
N PRO A 80 -3.30 12.69 -0.16
CA PRO A 80 -2.88 11.49 0.58
C PRO A 80 -2.84 11.66 2.10
#